data_AF-A0A061S7L6-F1
#
_entry.id   AF-A0A061S7L6-F1
#
_cell.length_a   1.000
_cell.length_b   1.000
_cell.length_c   1.000
_cell.angle_alpha   90.00
_cell.angle_beta   90.00
_cell.angle_gamma   90.00
#
_symmetry.space_group_name_H-M   'P 1'
#
loop_
_entity.id
_entity.type
_entity.pdbx_description
1 polymer ?
#
loop_
_entity_poly.entity_id
_entity_poly.type
_entity_poly.pdbx_seq_one_letter_code
_entity_poly.pdbx_strand_id
1 'polypeptide(L)'
;MDLNSPKRYRCRFTSNHEGKVVLDRSFNTDELLKLYLGNGTDYSGRIKWDIDDPNDMRVSLPGGTSIETRVTRRSQHTDLEASRTETSEFFRQVYDTGASREDKVKASQCFTKYKWRSRAEAERTGGPVIVATQVVSDYLTPFDGEERMISAMNKPVAVYTYRMSFAPA
;
A
#
# COMPACT_ATOMS: atom_id res chain seq x y z
N MET A 1 14.13 -4.25 -12.13
CA MET A 1 13.10 -4.84 -11.25
C MET A 1 13.71 -4.94 -9.85
N ASP A 2 13.21 -4.15 -8.90
CA ASP A 2 13.87 -3.85 -7.61
C ASP A 2 13.57 -4.88 -6.49
N LEU A 3 12.99 -6.03 -6.86
CA LEU A 3 12.37 -7.00 -5.94
C LEU A 3 13.33 -7.68 -4.94
N ASN A 4 14.64 -7.43 -5.03
CA ASN A 4 15.65 -8.02 -4.15
C ASN A 4 16.57 -6.98 -3.49
N SER A 5 16.29 -5.68 -3.65
CA SER A 5 17.02 -4.62 -2.93
C SER A 5 16.25 -4.22 -1.68
N PRO A 6 16.88 -4.23 -0.49
CA PRO A 6 16.31 -3.58 0.68
C PRO A 6 16.01 -2.11 0.38
N LYS A 7 14.83 -1.64 0.79
CA LYS A 7 14.43 -0.24 0.72
C LYS A 7 14.06 0.25 2.12
N ARG A 8 14.41 1.49 2.40
CA ARG A 8 14.09 2.15 3.68
C ARG A 8 13.51 3.52 3.40
N TYR A 9 12.36 3.79 3.98
CA TYR A 9 11.66 5.06 3.94
C TYR A 9 10.86 5.20 5.24
N ARG A 10 10.42 6.41 5.57
CA ARG A 10 9.64 6.62 6.80
C ARG A 10 8.18 6.24 6.54
N CYS A 11 7.56 5.67 7.56
CA CYS A 11 6.12 5.40 7.58
C CYS A 11 5.51 6.10 8.80
N ARG A 12 4.29 6.60 8.65
CA ARG A 12 3.52 7.28 9.67
C ARG A 12 2.10 6.73 9.76
N PHE A 13 1.67 6.56 10.99
CA PHE A 13 0.29 6.37 11.38
C PHE A 13 -0.16 7.63 12.13
N THR A 14 -1.42 7.99 12.00
CA THR A 14 -2.01 9.20 12.61
C THR A 14 -3.42 8.88 13.08
N SER A 15 -4.05 9.77 13.85
CA SER A 15 -5.45 9.63 14.25
C SER A 15 -6.32 10.58 13.45
N ASN A 16 -7.46 10.09 12.95
CA ASN A 16 -8.49 10.94 12.36
C ASN A 16 -9.29 11.70 13.44
N HIS A 17 -10.29 12.52 13.05
CA HIS A 17 -11.06 13.30 14.02
C HIS A 17 -11.93 12.44 14.96
N GLU A 18 -12.23 11.19 14.58
CA GLU A 18 -12.92 10.22 15.43
C GLU A 18 -11.96 9.49 16.40
N GLY A 19 -10.67 9.84 16.40
CA GLY A 19 -9.64 9.20 17.23
C GLY A 19 -9.21 7.82 16.72
N LYS A 20 -9.66 7.39 15.53
CA LYS A 20 -9.24 6.12 14.92
C LYS A 20 -7.85 6.26 14.33
N VAL A 21 -6.98 5.31 14.65
CA VAL A 21 -5.64 5.23 14.04
C VAL A 21 -5.79 4.80 12.58
N VAL A 22 -5.27 5.62 11.68
CA VAL A 22 -5.22 5.39 10.24
C VAL A 22 -3.78 5.50 9.73
N LEU A 23 -3.51 4.86 8.61
CA LEU A 23 -2.26 5.02 7.89
C LEU A 23 -2.24 6.41 7.24
N ASP A 24 -1.22 7.23 7.50
CA ASP A 24 -1.07 8.54 6.84
C ASP A 24 -0.64 8.32 5.39
N ARG A 25 -1.63 8.11 4.51
CA ARG A 25 -1.38 7.75 3.11
C ARG A 25 -0.68 8.87 2.35
N SER A 26 -0.94 10.13 2.72
CA SER A 26 -0.27 11.27 2.10
C SER A 26 1.24 11.22 2.37
N PHE A 27 1.64 11.15 3.64
CA PHE A 27 3.05 11.09 4.02
C PHE A 27 3.75 9.83 3.51
N ASN A 28 3.11 8.68 3.67
CA ASN A 28 3.72 7.40 3.29
C ASN A 28 3.92 7.31 1.78
N THR A 29 3.00 7.86 1.00
CA THR A 29 3.14 7.92 -0.46
C THR A 29 4.20 8.92 -0.87
N ASP A 30 4.30 10.08 -0.23
CA ASP A 30 5.38 11.05 -0.49
C ASP A 30 6.77 10.44 -0.22
N GLU A 31 6.95 9.75 0.92
CA GLU A 31 8.20 9.03 1.23
C GLU A 31 8.51 7.93 0.21
N LEU A 32 7.48 7.23 -0.29
CA LEU A 32 7.64 6.23 -1.34
C LEU A 32 8.03 6.87 -2.69
N LEU A 33 7.43 7.99 -3.05
CA LEU A 33 7.76 8.72 -4.28
C LEU A 33 9.18 9.27 -4.23
N LYS A 34 9.61 9.84 -3.09
CA LYS A 34 11.01 10.27 -2.88
C LYS A 34 11.99 9.13 -3.10
N LEU A 35 11.68 7.94 -2.57
CA LEU A 35 12.51 6.75 -2.75
C LEU A 35 12.67 6.34 -4.23
N TYR A 36 11.60 6.40 -5.04
CA TYR A 36 11.62 5.90 -6.42
C TYR A 36 11.90 6.95 -7.49
N LEU A 37 11.51 8.21 -7.27
CA LEU A 37 11.63 9.30 -8.23
C LEU A 37 12.73 10.31 -7.86
N GLY A 38 13.27 10.22 -6.64
CA GLY A 38 14.39 11.02 -6.16
C GLY A 38 14.03 11.97 -5.00
N ASN A 39 14.96 12.10 -4.05
CA ASN A 39 14.76 12.84 -2.79
C ASN A 39 14.76 14.39 -2.94
N GLY A 40 14.92 14.93 -4.14
CA GLY A 40 15.04 16.37 -4.39
C GLY A 40 13.72 17.12 -4.57
N THR A 41 12.59 16.41 -4.58
CA THR A 41 11.25 16.99 -4.80
C THR A 41 10.34 16.62 -3.63
N ASP A 42 9.67 17.62 -3.07
CA ASP A 42 8.52 17.39 -2.20
C ASP A 42 7.32 17.03 -3.09
N TYR A 43 6.80 15.81 -2.94
CA TYR A 43 5.65 15.33 -3.71
C TYR A 43 4.33 15.55 -2.97
N SER A 44 4.34 16.11 -1.75
CA SER A 44 3.14 16.32 -0.93
C SER A 44 2.05 17.11 -1.68
N GLY A 45 2.42 18.16 -2.41
CA GLY A 45 1.49 18.97 -3.22
C GLY A 45 0.85 18.23 -4.41
N ARG A 46 1.28 17.00 -4.70
CA ARG A 46 0.73 16.12 -5.74
C ARG A 46 -0.22 15.06 -5.19
N ILE A 47 -0.36 14.98 -3.87
CA ILE A 47 -1.14 13.97 -3.20
C ILE A 47 -2.37 14.65 -2.58
N LYS A 48 -3.55 14.22 -3.02
CA LYS A 48 -4.83 14.60 -2.42
C LYS A 48 -5.35 13.40 -1.65
N TRP A 49 -5.53 13.59 -0.35
CA TRP A 49 -6.02 12.57 0.56
C TRP A 49 -6.71 13.26 1.74
N ASP A 50 -7.83 12.70 2.18
CA ASP A 50 -8.56 13.14 3.35
C ASP A 50 -8.35 12.12 4.48
N ILE A 51 -8.00 12.59 5.68
CA ILE A 51 -7.81 11.73 6.85
C ILE A 51 -9.12 11.13 7.35
N ASP A 52 -10.25 11.82 7.15
CA ASP A 52 -11.57 11.38 7.60
C ASP A 52 -12.30 10.51 6.56
N ASP A 53 -11.99 10.67 5.27
CA ASP A 53 -12.23 9.64 4.24
C ASP A 53 -10.91 9.02 3.79
N PRO A 54 -10.27 8.18 4.65
CA PRO A 54 -8.94 7.67 4.36
C PRO A 54 -8.94 6.79 3.12
N ASN A 55 -10.10 6.31 2.65
CA ASN A 55 -10.22 5.31 1.60
C ASN A 55 -10.04 5.86 0.19
N ASP A 56 -10.03 7.18 -0.01
CA ASP A 56 -9.87 7.81 -1.32
C ASP A 56 -8.58 8.65 -1.37
N MET A 57 -7.77 8.42 -2.40
CA MET A 57 -6.52 9.15 -2.61
C MET A 57 -6.27 9.36 -4.10
N ARG A 58 -5.85 10.57 -4.48
CA ARG A 58 -5.34 10.88 -5.82
C ARG A 58 -3.88 11.32 -5.76
N VAL A 59 -3.07 10.77 -6.66
CA VAL A 59 -1.64 11.10 -6.80
C VAL A 59 -1.36 11.56 -8.22
N SER A 60 -0.77 12.74 -8.40
CA SER A 60 -0.36 13.26 -9.71
C SER A 60 1.14 13.06 -9.96
N LEU A 61 1.48 12.13 -10.84
CA LEU A 61 2.86 11.82 -11.19
C LEU A 61 3.46 12.86 -12.15
N PRO A 62 4.79 13.02 -12.19
CA PRO A 62 5.46 13.75 -13.26
C PRO A 62 5.07 13.19 -14.63
N GLY A 63 4.89 14.07 -15.63
CA GLY A 63 4.48 13.66 -16.98
C GLY A 63 2.97 13.61 -17.22
N GLY A 64 2.15 14.12 -16.28
CA GLY A 64 0.71 14.34 -16.50
C GLY A 64 -0.19 13.16 -16.16
N THR A 65 0.38 12.01 -15.80
CA THR A 65 -0.41 10.86 -15.32
C THR A 65 -0.92 11.11 -13.90
N SER A 66 -2.17 10.76 -13.63
CA SER A 66 -2.70 10.70 -12.27
C SER A 66 -3.29 9.33 -11.94
N ILE A 67 -3.17 8.95 -10.68
CA ILE A 67 -3.65 7.67 -10.15
C ILE A 67 -4.64 7.97 -9.05
N GLU A 68 -5.89 7.58 -9.25
CA GLU A 68 -6.93 7.60 -8.21
C GLU A 68 -7.04 6.21 -7.61
N THR A 69 -6.84 6.09 -6.30
CA THR A 69 -6.93 4.84 -5.56
C THR A 69 -8.08 4.91 -4.57
N ARG A 70 -9.01 3.97 -4.68
CA ARG A 70 -10.11 3.81 -3.72
C ARG A 70 -10.10 2.43 -3.08
N VAL A 71 -10.06 2.39 -1.75
CA VAL A 71 -10.26 1.16 -0.98
C VAL A 71 -11.75 0.80 -1.05
N THR A 72 -12.06 -0.37 -1.60
CA THR A 72 -13.44 -0.84 -1.81
C THR A 72 -13.89 -1.81 -0.73
N ARG A 73 -12.95 -2.52 -0.10
CA ARG A 73 -13.23 -3.42 1.02
C ARG A 73 -12.02 -3.51 1.94
N ARG A 74 -12.25 -3.60 3.24
CA ARG A 74 -11.23 -3.85 4.25
C ARG A 74 -11.65 -4.97 5.18
N SER A 75 -10.69 -5.74 5.66
CA SER A 75 -10.84 -6.59 6.84
C SER A 75 -9.62 -6.47 7.73
N GLN A 76 -9.84 -6.68 9.03
CA GLN A 76 -8.79 -6.79 10.02
C GLN A 76 -9.12 -7.94 10.96
N HIS A 77 -8.11 -8.70 11.33
CA HIS A 77 -8.18 -9.72 12.38
C HIS A 77 -6.99 -9.55 13.30
N THR A 78 -7.22 -9.53 14.61
CA THR A 78 -6.18 -9.40 15.62
C THR A 78 -6.23 -10.61 16.53
N ASP A 79 -5.10 -11.31 16.62
CA ASP A 79 -4.84 -12.39 17.56
C ASP A 79 -3.84 -11.87 18.61
N LEU A 80 -4.35 -11.57 19.81
CA LEU A 80 -3.55 -11.02 20.90
C LEU A 80 -2.62 -12.07 21.51
N GLU A 81 -3.03 -13.34 21.56
CA GLU A 81 -2.23 -14.44 22.11
C GLU A 81 -1.03 -14.73 21.22
N ALA A 82 -1.24 -14.81 19.90
CA ALA A 82 -0.17 -15.00 18.93
C ALA A 82 0.63 -13.72 18.63
N SER A 83 0.19 -12.58 19.18
CA SER A 83 0.79 -11.27 18.96
C SER A 83 0.84 -10.88 17.47
N ARG A 84 -0.30 -11.03 16.78
CA ARG A 84 -0.44 -10.81 15.34
C ARG A 84 -1.67 -10.02 14.95
N THR A 85 -1.54 -9.17 13.95
CA THR A 85 -2.66 -8.56 13.24
C THR A 85 -2.53 -8.83 11.76
N GLU A 86 -3.62 -9.22 11.15
CA GLU A 86 -3.74 -9.38 9.71
C GLU A 86 -4.69 -8.31 9.18
N THR A 87 -4.26 -7.59 8.15
CA THR A 87 -5.08 -6.59 7.46
C THR A 87 -5.19 -6.95 5.99
N SER A 88 -6.39 -6.82 5.42
CA SER A 88 -6.60 -6.93 3.98
C SER A 88 -7.32 -5.69 3.47
N GLU A 89 -6.83 -5.13 2.38
CA GLU A 89 -7.49 -4.06 1.62
C GLU A 89 -7.60 -4.47 0.16
N PHE A 90 -8.81 -4.36 -0.38
CA PHE A 90 -9.03 -4.36 -1.83
C PHE A 90 -9.14 -2.92 -2.29
N PHE A 91 -8.45 -2.60 -3.37
CA PHE A 91 -8.49 -1.27 -3.96
C PHE A 91 -8.66 -1.31 -5.47
N ARG A 92 -9.38 -0.32 -5.94
CA ARG A 92 -9.50 0.05 -7.35
C ARG A 92 -8.52 1.18 -7.61
N GLN A 93 -7.77 1.10 -8.69
CA GLN A 93 -6.93 2.18 -9.18
C GLN A 93 -7.37 2.60 -10.57
N VAL A 94 -7.58 3.89 -10.78
CA VAL A 94 -7.85 4.48 -12.10
C VAL A 94 -6.62 5.28 -12.51
N TYR A 95 -6.04 4.93 -13.65
CA TYR A 95 -4.88 5.59 -14.23
C TYR A 95 -5.36 6.48 -15.37
N ASP A 96 -5.39 7.78 -15.11
CA ASP A 96 -5.63 8.83 -16.10
C ASP A 96 -4.27 9.26 -16.67
N THR A 97 -4.05 9.03 -17.96
CA THR A 97 -2.77 9.33 -18.62
C THR A 97 -2.79 10.63 -19.43
N GLY A 98 -3.88 11.40 -19.40
CA GLY A 98 -4.02 12.70 -20.06
C GLY A 98 -3.95 12.69 -21.60
N ALA A 99 -3.57 11.58 -22.23
CA ALA A 99 -3.67 11.35 -23.67
C ALA A 99 -5.07 10.82 -24.00
N SER A 100 -5.48 10.88 -25.27
CA SER A 100 -6.76 10.38 -25.82
C SER A 100 -6.96 8.84 -25.71
N ARG A 101 -6.37 8.20 -24.71
CA ARG A 101 -6.47 6.80 -24.38
C ARG A 101 -7.43 6.66 -23.20
N GLU A 102 -8.29 5.66 -23.27
CA GLU A 102 -9.21 5.31 -22.19
C GLU A 102 -8.46 5.10 -20.87
N ASP A 103 -9.09 5.55 -19.78
CA ASP A 103 -8.59 5.33 -18.44
C ASP A 103 -8.40 3.84 -18.18
N LYS A 104 -7.26 3.48 -17.59
CA LYS A 104 -7.01 2.09 -17.21
C LYS A 104 -7.45 1.87 -15.78
N VAL A 105 -8.30 0.88 -15.58
CA VAL A 105 -8.71 0.44 -14.24
C VAL A 105 -7.90 -0.79 -13.85
N LYS A 106 -7.34 -0.79 -12.64
CA LYS A 106 -6.75 -1.97 -12.01
C LYS A 106 -7.47 -2.31 -10.73
N ALA A 107 -7.53 -3.60 -10.43
CA ALA A 107 -8.00 -4.13 -9.16
C ALA A 107 -6.84 -4.85 -8.48
N SER A 108 -6.63 -4.54 -7.21
CA SER A 108 -5.52 -5.09 -6.44
C SER A 108 -5.94 -5.36 -5.00
N GLN A 109 -5.25 -6.31 -4.36
CA GLN A 109 -5.39 -6.62 -2.95
C GLN A 109 -4.04 -6.42 -2.26
N CYS A 110 -4.02 -5.71 -1.14
CA CYS A 110 -2.88 -5.63 -0.24
C CYS A 110 -3.24 -6.35 1.04
N PHE A 111 -2.49 -7.40 1.33
CA PHE A 111 -2.66 -8.20 2.53
C PHE A 111 -1.38 -8.13 3.35
N THR A 112 -1.49 -7.68 4.61
CA THR A 112 -0.33 -7.52 5.49
C THR A 112 -0.52 -8.31 6.77
N LYS A 113 0.46 -9.14 7.11
CA LYS A 113 0.55 -9.88 8.37
C LYS A 113 1.61 -9.22 9.25
N TYR A 114 1.18 -8.56 10.31
CA TYR A 114 2.04 -7.98 11.33
C TYR A 114 2.28 -8.98 12.45
N LYS A 115 3.51 -9.02 12.97
CA LYS A 115 3.86 -9.67 14.23
C LYS A 115 4.57 -8.65 15.11
N TRP A 116 4.04 -8.42 16.31
CA TRP A 116 4.77 -7.71 17.36
C TRP A 116 5.54 -8.71 18.21
N ARG A 117 6.75 -8.32 18.58
CA ARG A 117 7.68 -9.07 19.43
C ARG A 117 7.82 -8.33 20.74
N SER A 118 8.11 -9.03 21.83
CA SER A 118 8.54 -8.34 23.04
C SER A 118 9.89 -7.64 22.79
N ARG A 119 10.17 -6.57 23.54
CA ARG A 119 11.46 -5.87 23.44
C ARG A 119 12.64 -6.83 23.70
N ALA A 120 12.51 -7.73 24.68
CA ALA A 120 13.50 -8.76 24.97
C ALA A 120 13.70 -9.76 23.81
N GLU A 121 12.62 -10.19 23.13
CA GLU A 121 12.73 -11.05 21.93
C GLU A 121 13.42 -10.32 20.78
N ALA A 122 13.07 -9.05 20.56
CA ALA A 122 13.64 -8.20 19.53
C ALA A 122 15.15 -7.98 19.76
N GLU A 123 15.56 -7.69 20.98
CA GLU A 123 16.97 -7.55 21.39
C GLU A 123 17.74 -8.86 21.23
N ARG A 124 17.20 -9.99 21.73
CA ARG A 124 17.83 -11.31 21.61
C ARG A 124 18.06 -11.76 20.17
N THR A 125 17.16 -11.38 19.26
CA THR A 125 17.22 -11.78 17.84
C THR A 125 17.82 -10.71 16.92
N GLY A 126 18.25 -9.57 17.47
CA GLY A 126 18.91 -8.50 16.73
C GLY A 126 18.02 -7.81 15.69
N GLY A 127 16.77 -7.45 16.04
CA GLY A 127 15.86 -6.83 15.07
C GLY A 127 14.74 -5.98 15.67
N PRO A 128 13.85 -5.41 14.83
CA PRO A 128 12.82 -4.47 15.28
C PRO A 128 11.66 -5.12 16.01
N VAL A 129 10.99 -4.37 16.89
CA VAL A 129 9.84 -4.85 17.67
C VAL A 129 8.69 -5.31 16.79
N ILE A 130 8.47 -4.66 15.65
CA ILE A 130 7.40 -5.02 14.71
C ILE A 130 8.02 -5.49 13.40
N VAL A 131 7.60 -6.66 12.94
CA VAL A 131 7.91 -7.19 11.61
C VAL A 131 6.61 -7.48 10.87
N ALA A 132 6.65 -7.41 9.55
CA ALA A 132 5.48 -7.74 8.74
C ALA A 132 5.86 -8.40 7.42
N THR A 133 4.92 -9.17 6.88
CA THR A 133 4.94 -9.60 5.50
C THR A 133 3.74 -8.99 4.80
N GLN A 134 3.99 -8.22 3.75
CA GLN A 134 2.96 -7.67 2.89
C GLN A 134 2.97 -8.40 1.56
N VAL A 135 1.79 -8.77 1.08
CA VAL A 135 1.56 -9.36 -0.24
C VAL A 135 0.62 -8.43 -1.00
N VAL A 136 1.07 -7.94 -2.14
CA VAL A 136 0.27 -7.16 -3.09
C VAL A 136 -0.03 -8.03 -4.29
N SER A 137 -1.31 -8.20 -4.59
CA SER A 137 -1.83 -9.07 -5.64
C SER A 137 -2.61 -8.23 -6.64
N ASP A 138 -2.24 -8.27 -7.92
CA ASP A 138 -2.95 -7.58 -8.99
C ASP A 138 -3.84 -8.56 -9.77
N TYR A 139 -5.06 -8.13 -10.07
CA TYR A 139 -6.07 -8.93 -10.76
C TYR A 139 -6.40 -8.33 -12.12
N LEU A 140 -6.78 -9.19 -13.06
CA LEU A 140 -7.33 -8.73 -14.34
C LEU A 140 -8.71 -8.14 -14.14
N THR A 141 -8.99 -7.09 -14.91
CA THR A 141 -10.29 -6.47 -15.05
C THR A 141 -10.87 -6.78 -16.43
N PRO A 142 -12.16 -6.50 -16.71
CA PRO A 142 -12.72 -6.62 -18.05
C PRO A 142 -11.93 -5.85 -19.12
N PHE A 143 -11.26 -4.75 -18.76
CA PHE A 143 -10.43 -3.95 -19.67
C PHE A 143 -9.15 -4.67 -20.12
N ASP A 144 -8.74 -5.73 -19.43
CA ASP A 144 -7.57 -6.55 -19.80
C ASP A 144 -7.93 -7.70 -20.76
N GLY A 145 -9.20 -7.76 -21.19
CA GLY A 145 -9.77 -8.78 -22.05
C GLY A 145 -10.65 -9.74 -21.26
N GLU A 146 -11.95 -9.75 -21.56
CA GLU A 146 -12.96 -10.54 -20.84
C GLU A 146 -12.61 -12.03 -20.77
N GLU A 147 -12.19 -12.64 -21.88
CA GLU A 147 -11.76 -14.04 -21.94
C GLU A 147 -10.56 -14.32 -21.01
N ARG A 148 -9.60 -13.40 -20.94
CA ARG A 148 -8.43 -13.50 -20.06
C ARG A 148 -8.82 -13.36 -18.60
N MET A 149 -9.72 -12.43 -18.29
CA MET A 149 -10.25 -12.26 -16.95
C MET A 149 -11.01 -13.49 -16.47
N ILE A 150 -11.91 -14.04 -17.30
CA ILE A 150 -12.67 -15.26 -16.99
C ILE A 150 -11.73 -16.46 -16.78
N SER A 151 -10.76 -16.65 -17.69
CA SER A 151 -9.79 -17.75 -17.58
C SER A 151 -8.84 -17.62 -16.39
N ALA A 152 -8.57 -16.40 -15.90
CA ALA A 152 -7.82 -16.18 -14.67
C ALA A 152 -8.58 -16.62 -13.40
N MET A 153 -9.91 -16.81 -13.46
CA MET A 153 -10.74 -17.31 -12.36
C MET A 153 -10.49 -16.60 -11.01
N ASN A 154 -10.43 -15.26 -11.03
CA ASN A 154 -10.11 -14.43 -9.85
C ASN A 154 -8.76 -14.75 -9.17
N LYS A 155 -7.81 -15.35 -9.88
CA LYS A 155 -6.43 -15.49 -9.41
C LYS A 155 -5.62 -14.24 -9.79
N PRO A 156 -4.68 -13.82 -8.94
CA PRO A 156 -3.82 -12.69 -9.27
C PRO A 156 -2.86 -13.05 -10.42
N VAL A 157 -2.62 -12.09 -11.30
CA VAL A 157 -1.68 -12.21 -12.43
C VAL A 157 -0.29 -11.69 -12.09
N ALA A 158 -0.17 -10.85 -11.06
CA ALA A 158 1.10 -10.46 -10.48
C ALA A 158 0.98 -10.49 -8.95
N VAL A 159 2.02 -10.99 -8.29
CA VAL A 159 2.10 -11.07 -6.82
C VAL A 159 3.46 -10.56 -6.38
N TYR A 160 3.45 -9.56 -5.51
CA TYR A 160 4.63 -8.95 -4.91
C TYR A 160 4.64 -9.24 -3.42
N THR A 161 5.74 -9.78 -2.90
CA THR A 161 5.89 -10.06 -1.46
C THR A 161 7.00 -9.21 -0.89
N TYR A 162 6.67 -8.43 0.13
CA TYR A 162 7.57 -7.53 0.85
C TYR A 162 7.75 -8.01 2.27
N ARG A 163 9.01 -8.15 2.71
CA ARG A 163 9.36 -8.34 4.11
C ARG A 163 9.69 -6.99 4.71
N MET A 164 8.99 -6.65 5.78
CA MET A 164 8.99 -5.32 6.39
C MET A 164 9.38 -5.42 7.85
N SER A 165 9.96 -4.33 8.34
CA SER A 165 10.48 -4.23 9.70
C SER A 165 10.36 -2.77 10.13
N PHE A 166 9.87 -2.52 11.34
CA PHE A 166 9.55 -1.17 11.79
C PHE A 166 10.28 -0.86 13.09
N ALA A 167 11.06 0.22 13.07
CA ALA A 167 11.67 0.81 14.25
C ALA A 167 11.08 2.22 14.45
N PRO A 168 10.94 2.69 15.70
CA PRO A 168 10.70 4.10 15.98
C PRO A 168 11.72 4.96 15.23
N ALA A 169 11.25 6.09 14.69
CA ALA A 169 12.10 7.09 14.05
C ALA A 169 12.94 7.85 15.09
#